data_AF-A0A0R0I089-F1
#
_entry.id   AF-A0A0R0I089-F1
#
_cell.length_a   1.000
_cell.length_b   1.000
_cell.length_c   1.000
_cell.angle_alpha   90.00
_cell.angle_beta   90.00
_cell.angle_gamma   90.00
#
_symmetry.space_group_name_H-M   'P 1'
#
loop_
_entity.id
_entity.type
_entity.pdbx_description
1 polymer ?
#
loop_
_entity_poly.entity_id
_entity_poly.type
_entity_poly.pdbx_seq_one_letter_code
_entity_poly.pdbx_strand_id
1 'polypeptide(L)'
;STKKHYEFISYPISLWIEKTTENEISDDKDEEENKDEEHKVEDVDEDKEKDEKKKKTINEKPIWMRKPEEITKEEYAAFYKSLTNDLEEHLAVKHFSVEGQLEFKAVLFIPKRAPFDLFDTRKKPNIKLYVRRVFIMDNCEELMPEYLSFVKGILCYEDLPLNISREMLQQNKILKVIRMNLVKKGIEIGDEMTSLKDYVTRMKEGQNDIYYITGESKKAVENSPFLEKLKKKGYEVLYLVDAIDEYVVGQLKEFEGKKLVSATKEGLKQENVYVADAKAH
;
A
#
# COMPACT_ATOMS: atom_id res chain seq x y z
N SER A 1 11.67 16.82 -14.74
CA SER A 1 10.28 16.75 -15.23
C SER A 1 10.02 15.51 -16.11
N THR A 2 10.95 15.17 -17.00
CA THR A 2 10.85 14.08 -17.98
C THR A 2 10.67 12.69 -17.35
N LYS A 3 11.48 12.30 -16.35
CA LYS A 3 11.40 10.96 -15.73
C LYS A 3 9.98 10.52 -15.30
N LYS A 4 9.17 11.43 -14.73
CA LYS A 4 7.83 11.09 -14.20
C LYS A 4 6.82 10.64 -15.27
N HIS A 5 6.95 11.16 -16.49
CA HIS A 5 5.97 10.92 -17.55
C HIS A 5 6.30 9.67 -18.38
N TYR A 6 7.57 9.28 -18.40
CA TYR A 6 8.10 8.27 -19.32
C TYR A 6 8.43 6.93 -18.66
N GLU A 7 8.21 6.79 -17.35
CA GLU A 7 8.66 5.64 -16.56
C GLU A 7 8.11 4.28 -17.04
N PHE A 8 6.99 4.26 -17.78
CA PHE A 8 6.28 3.02 -18.14
C PHE A 8 5.81 2.96 -19.61
N ILE A 9 6.45 3.72 -20.51
CA ILE A 9 6.15 3.63 -21.94
C ILE A 9 6.63 2.27 -22.47
N SER A 10 5.81 1.62 -23.30
CA SER A 10 6.08 0.28 -23.84
C SER A 10 7.20 0.20 -24.88
N TYR A 11 7.73 1.34 -25.32
CA TYR A 11 8.80 1.43 -26.29
C TYR A 11 10.07 1.92 -25.58
N PRO A 12 11.25 1.37 -25.95
CA PRO A 12 12.50 1.75 -25.30
C PRO A 12 12.82 3.22 -25.54
N ILE A 13 12.92 3.98 -24.46
CA ILE A 13 13.38 5.37 -24.49
C ILE A 13 14.85 5.39 -24.13
N SER A 14 15.68 5.92 -25.01
CA SER A 14 17.11 6.14 -24.75
C SER A 14 17.32 7.61 -24.41
N LEU A 15 17.99 7.88 -23.29
CA LEU A 15 18.50 9.21 -22.96
C LEU A 15 20.01 9.19 -23.04
N TRP A 16 20.58 10.19 -23.70
CA TRP A 16 22.01 10.47 -23.60
C TRP A 16 22.24 11.21 -22.29
N ILE A 17 23.14 10.68 -21.46
CA ILE A 17 23.52 11.28 -20.18
C ILE A 17 25.03 11.42 -20.19
N GLU A 18 25.48 12.64 -19.93
CA GLU A 18 26.87 12.96 -19.67
C GLU A 18 27.10 12.75 -18.17
N LYS A 19 28.18 12.04 -17.82
CA LYS A 19 28.49 11.74 -16.43
C LYS A 19 29.92 12.19 -16.18
N THR A 20 30.08 13.31 -15.49
CA THR A 20 31.39 13.81 -15.10
C THR A 20 31.95 12.95 -13.97
N THR A 21 33.20 12.53 -14.12
CA THR A 21 34.00 11.88 -13.07
C THR A 21 35.12 12.84 -12.71
N GLU A 22 35.20 13.26 -11.45
CA GLU A 22 36.35 14.02 -10.97
C GLU A 22 37.55 13.05 -10.86
N ASN A 23 38.59 13.29 -11.66
CA ASN A 23 39.88 12.66 -11.48
C ASN A 23 40.65 13.48 -10.44
N GLU A 24 41.00 12.87 -9.30
CA GLU A 24 41.96 13.45 -8.37
C GLU A 24 43.35 13.42 -9.03
N ILE A 25 43.85 14.59 -9.47
CA ILE A 25 45.22 14.73 -9.94
C ILE A 25 46.09 15.07 -8.72
N SER A 26 47.02 14.18 -8.38
CA SER A 26 48.04 14.42 -7.37
C SER A 26 49.19 15.23 -7.99
N ASP A 27 49.42 16.43 -7.48
CA ASP A 27 50.58 17.28 -7.79
C ASP A 27 51.85 16.67 -7.18
N ASP A 28 52.73 16.11 -7.99
CA ASP A 28 54.12 15.85 -7.62
C ASP A 28 54.98 15.70 -8.90
N LYS A 29 55.68 16.77 -9.32
CA LYS A 29 57.15 16.81 -9.55
C LYS A 29 57.62 18.05 -10.33
N ASP A 30 58.57 18.72 -9.68
CA ASP A 30 59.44 19.80 -10.15
C ASP A 30 60.51 19.38 -11.20
N GLU A 31 61.17 20.42 -11.74
CA GLU A 31 62.48 20.53 -12.43
C GLU A 31 62.47 20.43 -13.98
N GLU A 32 62.48 21.58 -14.70
CA GLU A 32 63.64 22.34 -15.26
C GLU A 32 64.38 21.57 -16.41
N GLU A 33 64.63 22.08 -17.63
CA GLU A 33 65.32 23.32 -18.04
C GLU A 33 65.21 23.58 -19.59
N ASN A 34 64.93 24.83 -19.98
CA ASN A 34 65.34 25.70 -21.12
C ASN A 34 65.77 25.18 -22.53
N LYS A 35 65.16 25.74 -23.61
CA LYS A 35 65.70 26.82 -24.52
C LYS A 35 64.89 26.99 -25.84
N ASP A 36 64.30 28.18 -26.02
CA ASP A 36 64.31 29.14 -27.17
C ASP A 36 64.59 28.62 -28.60
N GLU A 37 63.94 28.98 -29.73
CA GLU A 37 63.18 30.17 -30.15
C GLU A 37 62.41 29.88 -31.49
N GLU A 38 61.22 30.50 -31.66
CA GLU A 38 60.55 30.99 -32.89
C GLU A 38 59.83 30.09 -33.94
N HIS A 39 58.50 30.01 -33.74
CA HIS A 39 57.38 30.45 -34.64
C HIS A 39 56.60 29.46 -35.57
N LYS A 40 55.44 29.01 -35.00
CA LYS A 40 54.03 29.05 -35.52
C LYS A 40 53.62 28.13 -36.69
N VAL A 41 52.57 27.29 -36.64
CA VAL A 41 51.59 26.82 -35.64
C VAL A 41 51.17 25.42 -36.12
N GLU A 42 51.59 24.35 -35.45
CA GLU A 42 51.08 23.00 -35.67
C GLU A 42 50.86 22.35 -34.29
N ASP A 43 49.66 21.79 -34.12
CA ASP A 43 49.23 20.77 -33.16
C ASP A 43 49.55 20.96 -31.67
N VAL A 44 48.60 21.59 -30.94
CA VAL A 44 48.42 21.35 -29.50
C VAL A 44 47.21 20.41 -29.36
N ASP A 45 47.51 19.12 -29.22
CA ASP A 45 46.55 18.06 -28.92
C ASP A 45 46.11 18.26 -27.45
N GLU A 46 45.11 19.11 -27.24
CA GLU A 46 44.46 19.32 -25.94
C GLU A 46 43.74 18.04 -25.49
N ASP A 47 44.10 17.61 -24.28
CA ASP A 47 43.52 16.61 -23.40
C ASP A 47 42.19 15.97 -23.85
N LYS A 48 42.29 14.73 -24.32
CA LYS A 48 41.14 13.84 -24.55
C LYS A 48 40.61 13.28 -23.22
N GLU A 49 39.74 14.04 -22.56
CA GLU A 49 38.79 13.50 -21.59
C GLU A 49 37.94 12.41 -22.27
N LYS A 50 38.01 11.18 -21.75
CA LYS A 50 37.23 10.03 -22.24
C LYS A 50 35.79 10.13 -21.76
N ASP A 51 34.91 10.66 -22.62
CA ASP A 51 33.46 10.61 -22.47
C ASP A 51 32.91 9.17 -22.62
N GLU A 52 32.64 8.49 -21.50
CA GLU A 52 31.89 7.23 -21.52
C GLU A 52 30.37 7.47 -21.54
N LYS A 53 29.76 7.42 -22.73
CA LYS A 53 28.29 7.41 -22.92
C LYS A 53 27.69 6.05 -22.54
N LYS A 54 27.02 5.95 -21.39
CA LYS A 54 26.28 4.73 -20.98
C LYS A 54 24.80 4.79 -21.35
N LYS A 55 24.34 3.83 -22.14
CA LYS A 55 22.92 3.61 -22.49
C LYS A 55 22.23 2.77 -21.40
N LYS A 56 21.24 3.32 -20.69
CA LYS A 56 20.32 2.55 -19.84
C LYS A 56 19.05 2.24 -20.62
N THR A 57 18.70 0.96 -20.74
CA THR A 57 17.45 0.50 -21.37
C THR A 57 16.55 -0.05 -20.26
N ILE A 58 15.41 0.60 -20.00
CA ILE A 58 14.36 0.10 -19.09
C ILE A 58 13.21 -0.31 -19.99
N ASN A 59 12.99 -1.60 -20.20
CA ASN A 59 12.08 -2.11 -21.23
C ASN A 59 11.26 -3.33 -20.80
N GLU A 60 11.01 -3.47 -19.50
CA GLU A 60 10.14 -4.53 -18.99
C GLU A 60 8.70 -4.03 -18.93
N LYS A 61 7.75 -4.91 -19.26
CA LYS A 61 6.32 -4.60 -19.12
C LYS A 61 6.04 -4.22 -17.66
N PRO A 62 5.29 -3.15 -17.39
CA PRO A 62 4.99 -2.74 -16.03
C PRO A 62 4.33 -3.85 -15.22
N ILE A 63 4.62 -3.94 -13.91
CA ILE A 63 4.15 -5.03 -13.04
C ILE A 63 2.63 -5.22 -13.11
N TRP A 64 1.85 -4.13 -13.07
CA TRP A 64 0.39 -4.19 -13.11
C TRP A 64 -0.20 -4.73 -14.43
N MET A 65 0.62 -4.87 -15.48
CA MET A 65 0.18 -5.40 -16.77
C MET A 65 0.38 -6.91 -16.87
N ARG A 66 1.28 -7.48 -16.06
CA ARG A 66 1.56 -8.92 -15.98
C ARG A 66 0.47 -9.59 -15.15
N LYS A 67 0.33 -10.91 -15.32
CA LYS A 67 -0.60 -11.68 -14.49
C LYS A 67 -0.04 -11.80 -13.07
N PRO A 68 -0.86 -11.68 -12.00
CA PRO A 68 -0.39 -11.77 -10.62
C PRO A 68 0.42 -13.04 -10.32
N GLU A 69 0.09 -14.16 -10.97
CA GLU A 69 0.72 -15.47 -10.77
C GLU A 69 2.14 -15.55 -11.37
N GLU A 70 2.47 -14.66 -12.30
CA GLU A 70 3.77 -14.61 -12.99
C GLU A 70 4.77 -13.69 -12.28
N ILE A 71 4.40 -13.04 -11.18
CA ILE A 71 5.21 -12.02 -10.51
C ILE A 71 5.69 -12.55 -9.16
N THR A 72 6.99 -12.53 -8.92
CA THR A 72 7.57 -13.00 -7.66
C THR A 72 7.43 -11.95 -6.54
N LYS A 73 7.57 -12.39 -5.29
CA LYS A 73 7.55 -11.49 -4.13
C LYS A 73 8.68 -10.44 -4.23
N GLU A 74 9.84 -10.84 -4.72
CA GLU A 74 11.01 -9.97 -4.89
C GLU A 74 10.75 -8.88 -5.94
N GLU A 75 10.05 -9.21 -7.03
CA GLU A 75 9.65 -8.23 -8.04
C GLU A 75 8.66 -7.21 -7.47
N TYR A 76 7.66 -7.64 -6.69
CA TYR A 76 6.76 -6.72 -6.00
C TYR A 76 7.48 -5.85 -4.98
N ALA A 77 8.43 -6.42 -4.21
CA ALA A 77 9.23 -5.67 -3.26
C ALA A 77 10.10 -4.61 -3.95
N ALA A 78 10.75 -4.97 -5.05
CA ALA A 78 11.55 -4.04 -5.86
C ALA A 78 10.70 -2.90 -6.41
N PHE A 79 9.52 -3.21 -6.95
CA PHE A 79 8.59 -2.21 -7.47
C PHE A 79 8.00 -1.33 -6.38
N TYR A 80 7.68 -1.87 -5.21
CA TYR A 80 7.24 -1.06 -4.06
C TYR A 80 8.30 -0.04 -3.67
N LYS A 81 9.56 -0.45 -3.56
CA LYS A 81 10.69 0.44 -3.25
C LYS A 81 10.86 1.52 -4.31
N SER A 82 10.80 1.16 -5.60
CA SER A 82 10.92 2.13 -6.69
C SER A 82 9.73 3.11 -6.74
N LEU A 83 8.53 2.64 -6.43
CA LEU A 83 7.31 3.44 -6.46
C LEU A 83 7.27 4.49 -5.34
N THR A 84 7.71 4.09 -4.14
CA THR A 84 7.45 4.80 -2.88
C THR A 84 8.68 5.45 -2.26
N ASN A 85 9.88 5.16 -2.79
CA ASN A 85 11.18 5.54 -2.23
C ASN A 85 11.40 5.02 -0.79
N ASP A 86 10.67 3.98 -0.39
CA ASP A 86 10.87 3.29 0.88
C ASP A 86 12.09 2.37 0.79
N LEU A 87 12.84 2.24 1.89
CA LEU A 87 13.99 1.34 1.99
C LEU A 87 13.55 -0.09 2.33
N GLU A 88 12.45 -0.22 3.06
CA GLU A 88 11.87 -1.50 3.44
C GLU A 88 10.94 -2.05 2.35
N GLU A 89 10.67 -3.35 2.39
CA GLU A 89 9.63 -3.96 1.55
C GLU A 89 8.23 -3.70 2.12
N HIS A 90 7.19 -3.96 1.33
CA HIS A 90 5.80 -3.87 1.79
C HIS A 90 5.47 -4.97 2.82
N LEU A 91 4.48 -4.72 3.68
CA LEU A 91 3.89 -5.73 4.56
C LEU A 91 3.07 -6.72 3.74
N ALA A 92 2.20 -6.18 2.90
CA ALA A 92 1.27 -6.96 2.11
C ALA A 92 0.98 -6.25 0.78
N VAL A 93 0.59 -7.04 -0.23
CA VAL A 93 0.32 -6.60 -1.59
C VAL A 93 -0.98 -7.21 -2.09
N LYS A 94 -1.76 -6.42 -2.84
CA LYS A 94 -2.94 -6.90 -3.56
C LYS A 94 -2.88 -6.40 -4.99
N HIS A 95 -2.69 -7.33 -5.92
CA HIS A 95 -2.73 -7.07 -7.35
C HIS A 95 -4.05 -7.62 -7.90
N PHE A 96 -4.82 -6.76 -8.56
CA PHE A 96 -6.11 -7.15 -9.15
C PHE A 96 -6.43 -6.38 -10.43
N SER A 97 -7.26 -7.00 -11.27
CA SER A 97 -7.92 -6.37 -12.41
C SER A 97 -9.43 -6.34 -12.19
N VAL A 98 -10.08 -5.32 -12.74
CA VAL A 98 -11.54 -5.23 -12.86
C VAL A 98 -11.86 -5.13 -14.34
N GLU A 99 -12.75 -6.00 -14.78
CA GLU A 99 -13.22 -6.11 -16.15
C GLU A 99 -14.74 -5.86 -16.20
N GLY A 100 -15.26 -5.43 -17.35
CA GLY A 100 -16.68 -5.16 -17.55
C GLY A 100 -16.96 -3.73 -18.03
N GLN A 101 -17.89 -3.02 -17.40
CA GLN A 101 -18.22 -1.64 -17.78
C GLN A 101 -17.08 -0.65 -17.55
N LEU A 102 -16.17 -0.98 -16.64
CA LEU A 102 -14.97 -0.21 -16.34
C LEU A 102 -13.80 -1.18 -16.31
N GLU A 103 -12.77 -0.87 -17.07
CA GLU A 103 -11.56 -1.70 -17.14
C GLU A 103 -10.39 -0.98 -16.51
N PHE A 104 -9.88 -1.56 -15.42
CA PHE A 104 -8.67 -1.06 -14.77
C PHE A 104 -7.90 -2.15 -14.06
N LYS A 105 -6.61 -1.92 -13.89
CA LYS A 105 -5.69 -2.75 -13.12
C LYS A 105 -5.11 -1.94 -11.99
N ALA A 106 -4.94 -2.55 -10.83
CA ALA A 106 -4.38 -1.87 -9.66
C ALA A 106 -3.45 -2.79 -8.87
N VAL A 107 -2.43 -2.18 -8.29
CA VAL A 107 -1.53 -2.82 -7.33
C VAL A 107 -1.50 -1.95 -6.09
N LEU A 108 -1.97 -2.50 -4.99
CA LEU A 108 -2.04 -1.85 -3.68
C LEU A 108 -1.04 -2.49 -2.73
N PHE A 109 -0.43 -1.66 -1.90
CA PHE A 109 0.59 -2.04 -0.93
C PHE A 109 0.26 -1.45 0.44
N ILE A 110 0.45 -2.28 1.47
CA ILE A 110 0.49 -1.82 2.86
C ILE A 110 1.96 -1.67 3.26
N PRO A 111 2.39 -0.49 3.74
CA PRO A 111 3.76 -0.31 4.23
C PRO A 111 3.96 -1.09 5.53
N LYS A 112 5.18 -1.62 5.77
CA LYS A 112 5.53 -2.29 7.04
C LYS A 112 5.46 -1.37 8.24
N ARG A 113 5.80 -0.10 8.06
CA ARG A 113 5.78 0.92 9.10
C ARG A 113 4.77 1.98 8.74
N ALA A 114 4.00 2.41 9.73
CA ALA A 114 3.17 3.58 9.58
C ALA A 114 4.06 4.79 9.21
N PRO A 115 3.74 5.53 8.15
CA PRO A 115 4.51 6.71 7.77
C PRO A 115 4.34 7.81 8.84
N PHE A 116 5.39 8.60 9.09
CA PHE A 116 5.40 9.61 10.16
C PHE A 116 4.29 10.68 10.00
N ASP A 117 3.83 10.90 8.78
CA ASP A 117 2.79 11.86 8.40
C ASP A 117 1.40 11.24 8.33
N LEU A 118 1.19 10.02 8.84
CA LEU A 118 -0.06 9.26 8.70
C LEU A 118 -1.31 10.06 9.10
N PHE A 119 -1.20 10.87 10.15
CA PHE A 119 -2.30 11.67 10.69
C PHE A 119 -2.23 13.15 10.27
N ASP A 120 -1.36 13.53 9.33
CA ASP A 120 -1.36 14.89 8.76
C ASP A 120 -2.46 15.00 7.70
N THR A 121 -3.43 15.87 7.94
CA THR A 121 -4.56 16.11 7.03
C THR A 121 -4.14 16.73 5.69
N ARG A 122 -2.91 17.26 5.58
CA ARG A 122 -2.35 17.82 4.33
C ARG A 122 -1.61 16.79 3.50
N LYS A 123 -1.59 15.54 3.96
CA LYS A 123 -0.89 14.44 3.29
C LYS A 123 -1.47 14.19 1.90
N LYS A 124 -0.58 14.01 0.93
CA LYS A 124 -0.98 13.66 -0.42
C LYS A 124 -1.45 12.20 -0.49
N PRO A 125 -2.47 11.90 -1.29
CA PRO A 125 -2.86 10.53 -1.62
C PRO A 125 -1.67 9.71 -2.10
N ASN A 126 -1.62 8.44 -1.69
CA ASN A 126 -0.50 7.55 -1.99
C ASN A 126 -0.71 6.66 -3.22
N ILE A 127 -1.77 6.91 -3.99
CA ILE A 127 -2.12 6.13 -5.18
C ILE A 127 -1.91 6.97 -6.43
N LYS A 128 -1.01 6.50 -7.29
CA LYS A 128 -0.73 7.13 -8.59
C LYS A 128 -1.73 6.64 -9.63
N LEU A 129 -2.41 7.56 -10.30
CA LEU A 129 -3.33 7.29 -11.39
C LEU A 129 -2.60 7.34 -12.73
N TYR A 130 -2.76 6.28 -13.49
CA TYR A 130 -2.32 6.12 -14.87
C TYR A 130 -3.54 5.90 -15.76
N VAL A 131 -3.49 6.43 -16.98
CA VAL A 131 -4.46 6.14 -18.03
C VAL A 131 -3.69 5.67 -19.25
N ARG A 132 -4.01 4.48 -19.77
CA ARG A 132 -3.29 3.86 -20.90
C ARG A 132 -1.76 3.92 -20.72
N ARG A 133 -1.30 3.59 -19.49
CA ARG A 133 0.12 3.59 -19.06
C ARG A 133 0.79 4.96 -19.01
N VAL A 134 0.05 6.04 -19.24
CA VAL A 134 0.55 7.41 -19.08
C VAL A 134 0.22 7.90 -17.68
N PHE A 135 1.23 8.39 -16.97
CA PHE A 135 1.04 9.00 -15.66
C PHE A 135 0.14 10.23 -15.78
N ILE A 136 -0.95 10.26 -15.00
CA ILE A 136 -1.89 11.39 -15.00
C ILE A 136 -1.67 12.24 -13.76
N MET A 137 -1.78 11.65 -12.57
CA MET A 137 -1.72 12.38 -11.30
C MET A 137 -1.38 11.44 -10.14
N ASP A 138 -0.79 11.98 -9.09
CA ASP A 138 -0.45 11.30 -7.83
C ASP A 138 -1.19 11.90 -6.61
N ASN A 139 -2.20 12.73 -6.85
CA ASN A 139 -2.92 13.48 -5.81
C ASN A 139 -4.45 13.39 -5.97
N CYS A 140 -4.98 12.19 -6.23
CA CYS A 140 -6.42 11.97 -6.36
C CYS A 140 -7.03 11.47 -5.03
N GLU A 141 -7.50 12.42 -4.20
CA GLU A 141 -8.11 12.15 -2.88
C GLU A 141 -9.42 11.34 -2.98
N GLU A 142 -10.06 11.35 -4.15
CA GLU A 142 -11.31 10.63 -4.36
C GLU A 142 -11.12 9.11 -4.44
N LEU A 143 -9.91 8.62 -4.77
CA LEU A 143 -9.66 7.19 -4.98
C LEU A 143 -9.67 6.38 -3.70
N MET A 144 -9.27 6.96 -2.58
CA MET A 144 -9.12 6.26 -1.31
C MET A 144 -9.57 7.14 -0.15
N PRO A 145 -10.38 6.63 0.78
CA PRO A 145 -10.79 7.38 1.96
C PRO A 145 -9.62 7.61 2.92
N GLU A 146 -9.76 8.62 3.76
CA GLU A 146 -8.74 9.04 4.74
C GLU A 146 -8.28 7.90 5.66
N TYR A 147 -9.19 7.02 6.10
CA TYR A 147 -8.86 5.87 6.94
C TYR A 147 -8.04 4.79 6.22
N LEU A 148 -7.90 4.85 4.89
CA LEU A 148 -6.99 4.01 4.09
C LEU A 148 -5.88 4.83 3.44
N SER A 149 -5.61 6.05 3.91
CA SER A 149 -4.59 6.94 3.37
C SER A 149 -3.16 6.36 3.44
N PHE A 150 -2.92 5.37 4.29
CA PHE A 150 -1.65 4.65 4.37
C PHE A 150 -1.40 3.71 3.19
N VAL A 151 -2.45 3.29 2.47
CA VAL A 151 -2.34 2.37 1.34
C VAL A 151 -1.62 3.07 0.19
N LYS A 152 -0.50 2.51 -0.24
CA LYS A 152 0.27 3.02 -1.38
C LYS A 152 -0.02 2.19 -2.62
N GLY A 153 0.11 2.77 -3.80
CA GLY A 153 -0.06 1.95 -5.00
C GLY A 153 -0.23 2.70 -6.28
N ILE A 154 -0.74 1.97 -7.25
CA ILE A 154 -1.02 2.46 -8.60
C ILE A 154 -2.40 1.97 -9.05
N LEU A 155 -3.02 2.80 -9.88
CA LEU A 155 -4.25 2.48 -10.59
C LEU A 155 -4.01 2.81 -12.07
N CYS A 156 -4.11 1.82 -12.94
CA CYS A 156 -4.06 2.00 -14.39
C CYS A 156 -5.43 1.76 -14.99
N TYR A 157 -6.06 2.83 -15.45
CA TYR A 157 -7.35 2.81 -16.10
C TYR A 157 -7.13 2.70 -17.63
N GLU A 158 -7.74 1.70 -18.27
CA GLU A 158 -7.49 1.41 -19.70
C GLU A 158 -8.50 2.12 -20.61
N ASP A 159 -9.76 2.21 -20.18
CA ASP A 159 -10.86 2.68 -21.02
C ASP A 159 -11.44 4.05 -20.58
N LEU A 160 -10.64 5.11 -20.74
CA LEU A 160 -11.12 6.48 -20.59
C LEU A 160 -11.71 6.97 -21.91
N PRO A 161 -12.98 7.43 -21.94
CA PRO A 161 -13.52 8.15 -23.07
C PRO A 161 -12.56 9.29 -23.46
N LEU A 162 -12.21 9.37 -24.74
CA LEU A 162 -11.18 10.28 -25.29
C LEU A 162 -11.36 11.77 -24.92
N ASN A 163 -12.59 12.10 -24.51
CA ASN A 163 -13.13 13.42 -24.21
C ASN A 163 -13.23 13.71 -22.70
N ILE A 164 -12.75 12.83 -21.82
CA ILE A 164 -12.64 13.14 -20.39
C ILE A 164 -11.42 14.03 -20.17
N SER A 165 -11.67 15.32 -19.94
CA SER A 165 -10.67 16.24 -19.42
C SER A 165 -10.20 15.78 -18.03
N ARG A 166 -9.03 16.25 -17.60
CA ARG A 166 -8.53 16.04 -16.22
C ARG A 166 -9.56 16.48 -15.17
N GLU A 167 -10.39 17.48 -15.50
CA GLU A 167 -11.48 17.99 -14.65
C GLU A 167 -12.67 17.03 -14.60
N MET A 168 -13.02 16.36 -15.71
CA MET A 168 -14.15 15.42 -15.74
C MET A 168 -13.88 14.11 -14.97
N LEU A 169 -12.61 13.75 -14.75
CA LEU A 169 -12.28 12.62 -13.86
C LEU A 169 -12.88 12.87 -12.46
N GLN A 170 -12.73 14.09 -11.92
CA GLN A 170 -13.11 14.47 -10.54
C GLN A 170 -14.63 14.56 -10.28
N GLN A 171 -15.48 14.47 -11.30
CA GLN A 171 -16.94 14.66 -11.13
C GLN A 171 -17.75 13.38 -11.44
N ASN A 172 -17.09 12.25 -11.63
CA ASN A 172 -17.69 11.13 -12.34
C ASN A 172 -18.15 9.98 -11.44
N LYS A 173 -19.30 9.38 -11.80
CA LYS A 173 -19.78 8.09 -11.26
C LYS A 173 -18.70 7.00 -11.35
N ILE A 174 -17.80 7.11 -12.33
CA ILE A 174 -16.65 6.23 -12.55
C ILE A 174 -15.71 6.21 -11.33
N LEU A 175 -15.27 7.38 -10.82
CA LEU A 175 -14.37 7.42 -9.67
C LEU A 175 -15.01 6.82 -8.42
N LYS A 176 -16.33 6.99 -8.24
CA LYS A 176 -17.06 6.34 -7.15
C LYS A 176 -16.99 4.81 -7.23
N VAL A 177 -17.14 4.23 -8.42
CA VAL A 177 -17.03 2.77 -8.63
C VAL A 177 -15.59 2.30 -8.44
N ILE A 178 -14.62 3.03 -8.95
CA ILE A 178 -13.19 2.74 -8.75
C ILE A 178 -12.84 2.78 -7.26
N ARG A 179 -13.21 3.85 -6.55
CA ARG A 179 -13.03 4.02 -5.10
C ARG A 179 -13.64 2.84 -4.34
N MET A 180 -14.87 2.45 -4.64
CA MET A 180 -15.54 1.33 -3.97
C MET A 180 -14.75 0.02 -4.12
N ASN A 181 -14.23 -0.26 -5.31
CA ASN A 181 -13.39 -1.44 -5.56
C ASN A 181 -12.04 -1.33 -4.85
N LEU A 182 -11.37 -0.18 -4.92
CA LEU A 182 -10.09 0.06 -4.24
C LEU A 182 -10.22 -0.08 -2.72
N VAL A 183 -11.27 0.47 -2.11
CA VAL A 183 -11.56 0.34 -0.67
C VAL A 183 -11.78 -1.12 -0.29
N LYS A 184 -12.65 -1.83 -1.03
CA LYS A 184 -12.90 -3.25 -0.79
C LYS A 184 -11.59 -4.04 -0.82
N LYS A 185 -10.78 -3.84 -1.87
CA LYS A 185 -9.52 -4.54 -2.03
C LYS A 185 -8.45 -4.10 -1.05
N GLY A 186 -8.45 -2.84 -0.61
CA GLY A 186 -7.56 -2.29 0.42
C GLY A 186 -7.82 -2.87 1.80
N ILE A 187 -9.09 -3.12 2.15
CA ILE A 187 -9.47 -3.78 3.41
C ILE A 187 -9.06 -5.27 3.38
N GLU A 188 -9.31 -5.96 2.26
CA GLU A 188 -8.94 -7.38 2.06
C GLU A 188 -7.42 -7.67 2.13
N ILE A 189 -6.54 -6.65 2.18
CA ILE A 189 -5.09 -6.86 2.24
C ILE A 189 -4.62 -7.25 3.65
N GLY A 190 -5.33 -6.82 4.69
CA GLY A 190 -4.90 -6.89 6.10
C GLY A 190 -5.34 -8.15 6.86
N ASP A 191 -5.58 -9.27 6.18
CA ASP A 191 -6.31 -10.47 6.66
C ASP A 191 -5.66 -11.28 7.80
N GLU A 192 -4.74 -10.71 8.59
CA GLU A 192 -4.18 -11.37 9.79
C GLU A 192 -5.07 -11.24 11.04
N MET A 193 -6.15 -10.45 10.97
CA MET A 193 -7.09 -10.26 12.07
C MET A 193 -8.37 -11.05 11.84
N THR A 194 -8.97 -11.60 12.90
CA THR A 194 -10.30 -12.21 12.77
C THR A 194 -11.33 -11.15 12.38
N SER A 195 -12.13 -11.43 11.36
CA SER A 195 -13.30 -10.59 11.07
C SER A 195 -14.45 -10.93 12.01
N LEU A 196 -15.42 -10.02 12.13
CA LEU A 196 -16.69 -10.30 12.83
C LEU A 196 -17.46 -11.43 12.15
N LYS A 197 -17.34 -11.56 10.83
CA LYS A 197 -17.94 -12.66 10.08
C LYS A 197 -17.35 -14.00 10.51
N ASP A 198 -16.03 -14.09 10.62
CA ASP A 198 -15.38 -15.33 11.06
C ASP A 198 -15.72 -15.66 12.51
N TYR A 199 -15.83 -14.64 13.38
CA TYR A 199 -16.34 -14.82 14.74
C TYR A 199 -17.75 -15.43 14.72
N VAL A 200 -18.67 -14.89 13.91
CA VAL A 200 -20.04 -15.41 13.79
C VAL A 200 -20.07 -16.87 13.35
N THR A 201 -19.20 -17.27 12.41
CA THR A 201 -19.11 -18.69 11.98
C THR A 201 -18.65 -19.65 13.08
N ARG A 202 -17.95 -19.15 14.11
CA ARG A 202 -17.45 -19.93 15.25
C ARG A 202 -18.29 -19.77 16.52
N MET A 203 -19.40 -19.03 16.45
CA MET A 203 -20.30 -18.86 17.59
C MET A 203 -20.87 -20.21 18.01
N LYS A 204 -21.02 -20.39 19.33
CA LYS A 204 -21.64 -21.59 19.87
C LYS A 204 -23.13 -21.61 19.56
N GLU A 205 -23.68 -22.82 19.49
CA GLU A 205 -25.14 -22.99 19.40
C GLU A 205 -25.82 -22.31 20.60
N GLY A 206 -26.84 -21.50 20.30
CA GLY A 206 -27.56 -20.72 21.30
C GLY A 206 -26.87 -19.42 21.73
N GLN A 207 -25.74 -19.03 21.13
CA GLN A 207 -25.12 -17.72 21.36
C GLN A 207 -25.75 -16.64 20.46
N ASN A 208 -26.29 -15.58 21.05
CA ASN A 208 -26.91 -14.45 20.33
C ASN A 208 -26.11 -13.15 20.36
N ASP A 209 -25.07 -13.09 21.17
CA ASP A 209 -24.26 -11.88 21.34
C ASP A 209 -22.78 -12.15 20.99
N ILE A 210 -22.13 -11.14 20.39
CA ILE A 210 -20.70 -11.09 20.13
C ILE A 210 -20.04 -10.45 21.35
N TYR A 211 -19.17 -11.18 22.02
CA TYR A 211 -18.49 -10.67 23.23
C TYR A 211 -17.17 -9.99 22.86
N TYR A 212 -16.92 -8.81 23.43
CA TYR A 212 -15.66 -8.10 23.29
C TYR A 212 -15.18 -7.54 24.63
N ILE A 213 -13.90 -7.17 24.74
CA ILE A 213 -13.36 -6.42 25.88
C ILE A 213 -12.43 -5.33 25.36
N THR A 214 -12.56 -4.13 25.91
CA THR A 214 -11.65 -3.00 25.64
C THR A 214 -10.59 -2.89 26.74
N GLY A 215 -9.41 -2.39 26.40
CA GLY A 215 -8.37 -2.06 27.39
C GLY A 215 -7.10 -1.49 26.77
N GLU A 216 -6.12 -1.15 27.61
CA GLU A 216 -4.90 -0.44 27.16
C GLU A 216 -3.89 -1.33 26.42
N SER A 217 -3.98 -2.66 26.57
CA SER A 217 -3.08 -3.60 25.92
C SER A 217 -3.66 -5.01 25.89
N LYS A 218 -3.18 -5.84 24.95
CA LYS A 218 -3.56 -7.26 24.86
C LYS A 218 -3.34 -7.99 26.18
N LYS A 219 -2.22 -7.73 26.85
CA LYS A 219 -1.88 -8.36 28.13
C LYS A 219 -2.85 -7.96 29.24
N ALA A 220 -3.30 -6.70 29.27
CA ALA A 220 -4.26 -6.23 30.28
C ALA A 220 -5.63 -6.89 30.08
N VAL A 221 -6.14 -6.92 28.85
CA VAL A 221 -7.44 -7.52 28.57
C VAL A 221 -7.43 -9.04 28.73
N GLU A 222 -6.36 -9.71 28.32
CA GLU A 222 -6.25 -11.18 28.39
C GLU A 222 -6.29 -11.73 29.82
N ASN A 223 -5.70 -10.98 30.77
CA ASN A 223 -5.68 -11.28 32.20
C ASN A 223 -6.85 -10.67 32.98
N SER A 224 -7.84 -10.10 32.29
CA SER A 224 -8.96 -9.43 32.93
C SER A 224 -9.88 -10.43 33.65
N PRO A 225 -10.28 -10.17 34.91
CA PRO A 225 -11.22 -11.03 35.64
C PRO A 225 -12.59 -11.12 34.95
N PHE A 226 -12.95 -10.12 34.14
CA PHE A 226 -14.19 -10.11 33.37
C PHE A 226 -14.26 -11.22 32.31
N LEU A 227 -13.13 -11.80 31.92
CA LEU A 227 -13.08 -12.90 30.95
C LEU A 227 -13.30 -14.29 31.56
N GLU A 228 -13.07 -14.48 32.86
CA GLU A 228 -13.09 -15.81 33.48
C GLU A 228 -14.41 -16.56 33.23
N LYS A 229 -15.53 -15.85 33.39
CA LYS A 229 -16.87 -16.43 33.22
C LYS A 229 -17.16 -16.81 31.76
N LEU A 230 -16.71 -15.99 30.80
CA LEU A 230 -16.89 -16.24 29.37
C LEU A 230 -15.97 -17.37 28.90
N LYS A 231 -14.69 -17.34 29.29
CA LYS A 231 -13.71 -18.40 29.02
C LYS A 231 -14.14 -19.74 29.60
N LYS A 232 -14.68 -19.79 30.83
CA LYS A 232 -15.20 -21.02 31.45
C LYS A 232 -16.37 -21.64 30.67
N LYS A 233 -17.20 -20.81 30.02
CA LYS A 233 -18.25 -21.27 29.10
C LYS A 233 -17.74 -21.54 27.69
N GLY A 234 -16.46 -21.26 27.43
CA GLY A 234 -15.79 -21.38 26.14
C GLY A 234 -16.32 -20.42 25.07
N TYR A 235 -16.84 -19.26 25.46
CA TYR A 235 -17.17 -18.21 24.50
C TYR A 235 -15.89 -17.53 24.00
N GLU A 236 -15.81 -17.29 22.69
CA GLU A 236 -14.77 -16.45 22.09
C GLU A 236 -15.01 -14.98 22.48
N VAL A 237 -13.94 -14.22 22.75
CA VAL A 237 -14.04 -12.79 23.11
C VAL A 237 -13.05 -11.99 22.26
N LEU A 238 -13.54 -10.95 21.61
CA LEU A 238 -12.70 -10.03 20.83
C LEU A 238 -11.90 -9.12 21.76
N TYR A 239 -10.60 -9.02 21.52
CA TYR A 239 -9.72 -8.10 22.25
C TYR A 239 -9.55 -6.82 21.45
N LEU A 240 -9.98 -5.72 22.05
CA LEU A 240 -9.96 -4.40 21.45
C LEU A 240 -9.04 -3.53 22.31
N VAL A 241 -7.89 -3.15 21.76
CA VAL A 241 -6.78 -2.59 22.54
C VAL A 241 -6.28 -1.25 22.02
N ASP A 242 -6.90 -0.73 20.97
CA ASP A 242 -6.63 0.59 20.46
C ASP A 242 -7.63 1.60 21.03
N ALA A 243 -7.17 2.83 21.26
CA ALA A 243 -8.00 3.91 21.82
C ALA A 243 -9.24 4.21 20.95
N ILE A 244 -9.15 3.97 19.64
CA ILE A 244 -10.27 4.14 18.70
C ILE A 244 -11.35 3.05 18.88
N ASP A 245 -11.01 1.89 19.45
CA ASP A 245 -11.93 0.77 19.53
C ASP A 245 -13.15 1.09 20.41
N GLU A 246 -12.97 1.87 21.48
CA GLU A 246 -14.09 2.34 22.31
C GLU A 246 -15.09 3.16 21.50
N TYR A 247 -14.58 4.00 20.59
CA TYR A 247 -15.42 4.77 19.67
C TYR A 247 -16.11 3.84 18.66
N VAL A 248 -15.39 2.87 18.09
CA VAL A 248 -15.94 1.93 17.09
C VAL A 248 -17.07 1.09 17.67
N VAL A 249 -16.90 0.47 18.84
CA VAL A 249 -17.96 -0.34 19.48
C VAL A 249 -19.13 0.50 19.98
N GLY A 250 -18.92 1.78 20.26
CA GLY A 250 -20.00 2.72 20.54
C GLY A 250 -20.95 2.94 19.35
N GLN A 251 -20.41 2.89 18.12
CA GLN A 251 -21.19 3.02 16.89
C GLN A 251 -21.69 1.67 16.36
N LEU A 252 -20.86 0.62 16.43
CA LEU A 252 -21.17 -0.73 15.95
C LEU A 252 -21.94 -1.52 17.03
N LYS A 253 -23.24 -1.29 17.12
CA LYS A 253 -24.09 -1.94 18.14
C LYS A 253 -24.47 -3.38 17.80
N GLU A 254 -24.52 -3.72 16.52
CA GLU A 254 -25.03 -4.99 16.02
C GLU A 254 -24.31 -5.39 14.72
N PHE A 255 -24.09 -6.69 14.53
CA PHE A 255 -23.55 -7.29 13.32
C PHE A 255 -24.30 -8.59 13.01
N GLU A 256 -24.84 -8.74 11.80
CA GLU A 256 -25.61 -9.92 11.37
C GLU A 256 -26.71 -10.37 12.37
N GLY A 257 -27.44 -9.41 12.96
CA GLY A 257 -28.49 -9.71 13.94
C GLY A 257 -27.99 -9.95 15.37
N LYS A 258 -26.67 -9.98 15.58
CA LYS A 258 -26.01 -10.28 16.87
C LYS A 258 -25.53 -8.98 17.51
N LYS A 259 -25.86 -8.76 18.77
CA LYS A 259 -25.44 -7.53 19.48
C LYS A 259 -23.98 -7.65 19.90
N LEU A 260 -23.26 -6.53 19.87
CA LEU A 260 -21.93 -6.45 20.47
C LEU A 260 -22.09 -6.14 21.96
N VAL A 261 -21.55 -7.00 22.81
CA VAL A 261 -21.69 -6.89 24.27
C VAL A 261 -20.33 -6.91 24.94
N SER A 262 -20.01 -5.83 25.65
CA SER A 262 -18.77 -5.76 26.43
C SER A 262 -18.78 -6.79 27.57
N ALA A 263 -17.67 -7.50 27.72
CA ALA A 263 -17.40 -8.39 28.85
C ALA A 263 -17.37 -7.64 30.19
N THR A 264 -17.13 -6.32 30.17
CA THR A 264 -17.15 -5.46 31.37
C THR A 264 -18.56 -5.04 31.79
N LYS A 265 -19.58 -5.31 30.97
CA LYS A 265 -20.95 -4.89 31.26
C LYS A 265 -21.54 -5.70 32.43
N GLU A 266 -22.05 -5.00 33.43
CA GLU A 266 -22.78 -5.63 34.52
C GLU A 266 -24.03 -6.36 34.00
N GLY A 267 -24.32 -7.53 34.56
CA GLY A 267 -25.54 -8.28 34.23
C GLY A 267 -25.56 -8.87 32.83
N LEU A 268 -24.42 -9.31 32.28
CA LEU A 268 -24.33 -10.14 31.07
C LEU A 268 -25.43 -11.22 31.11
N LYS A 269 -26.51 -11.00 30.34
CA LYS A 269 -27.64 -11.93 30.25
C LYS A 269 -27.10 -13.21 29.62
N GLN A 270 -27.10 -14.27 30.41
CA GLN A 270 -26.49 -15.51 29.99
C GLN A 270 -27.54 -16.37 29.33
N GLU A 271 -27.29 -16.72 28.09
CA GLU A 271 -28.13 -17.66 27.38
C GLU A 271 -27.78 -19.06 27.87
N ASN A 272 -28.81 -19.76 28.36
CA ASN A 272 -28.70 -21.15 28.76
C ASN A 272 -28.67 -21.97 27.47
N VAL A 273 -27.47 -22.45 27.12
CA VAL A 273 -27.32 -23.51 26.13
C VAL A 273 -27.90 -24.77 26.76
N TYR A 274 -29.14 -25.13 26.40
CA TYR A 274 -29.67 -26.45 26.70
C TYR A 274 -28.93 -27.44 25.80
N VAL A 275 -27.90 -28.09 26.33
CA VAL A 275 -27.39 -29.32 25.73
C VAL A 275 -28.45 -30.38 26.01
N ALA A 276 -29.21 -30.75 25.00
CA ALA A 276 -30.08 -31.91 25.08
C ALA A 276 -29.19 -33.15 25.20
N ASP A 277 -28.96 -33.62 26.43
CA ASP A 277 -28.41 -34.95 26.67
C ASP A 277 -29.42 -35.99 26.19
N ALA A 278 -29.29 -36.38 24.91
CA ALA A 278 -29.87 -37.60 24.40
C ALA A 278 -29.08 -38.78 24.97
N LYS A 279 -29.42 -39.22 26.19
CA LYS A 279 -29.13 -40.59 26.62
C LYS A 279 -30.18 -41.50 26.00
N ALA A 280 -29.79 -42.19 24.94
CA ALA A 280 -30.49 -43.37 24.46
C ALA A 280 -30.46 -44.47 25.54
N HIS A 281 -31.60 -45.14 25.72
CA HIS A 281 -31.73 -46.41 26.41
C HIS A 281 -31.05 -47.54 25.64
#